data_AF-A0A2D8BY89-F1
#
_entry.id   AF-A0A2D8BY89-F1
#
_cell.length_a   1.000
_cell.length_b   1.000
_cell.length_c   1.000
_cell.angle_alpha   90.00
_cell.angle_beta   90.00
_cell.angle_gamma   90.00
#
_symmetry.space_group_name_H-M   'P 1'
#
loop_
_entity.id
_entity.type
_entity.pdbx_description
1 polymer ?
#
loop_
_entity_poly.entity_id
_entity_poly.type
_entity_poly.pdbx_seq_one_letter_code
_entity_poly.pdbx_strand_id
1 'polypeptide(L)'
;MKKGGLKQWFQEKWVDIGAKKKDGKFQECGRKSASGSKRKYPKCVPLAKARAMSKSQRASAVARKRAAGNTGPKPTNVKTIAKANMGGMADYYRGIV
;
A
#
# COMPACT_ATOMS: atom_id res chain seq x y z
N MET A 1 7.40 27.02 -9.12
CA MET A 1 7.83 25.69 -9.63
C MET A 1 6.89 24.63 -9.07
N LYS A 2 6.26 23.78 -9.90
CA LYS A 2 5.46 22.64 -9.39
C LYS A 2 6.40 21.73 -8.59
N LYS A 3 6.22 21.69 -7.26
CA LYS A 3 6.89 20.71 -6.39
C LYS A 3 6.22 19.35 -6.67
N GLY A 4 6.92 18.45 -7.36
CA GLY A 4 6.41 17.14 -7.74
C GLY A 4 6.34 16.89 -9.25
N GLY A 5 6.54 15.62 -9.63
CA GLY A 5 6.46 15.14 -11.01
C GLY A 5 7.03 13.72 -11.19
N LEU A 6 6.94 13.15 -12.39
CA LEU A 6 7.47 11.83 -12.72
C LEU A 6 8.96 11.69 -12.37
N LYS A 7 9.76 12.73 -12.64
CA LYS A 7 11.20 12.73 -12.30
C LYS A 7 11.45 12.51 -10.81
N GLN A 8 10.67 13.18 -9.96
CA GLN A 8 10.75 12.99 -8.51
C GLN A 8 10.28 11.58 -8.12
N TRP A 9 9.18 11.10 -8.72
CA TRP A 9 8.63 9.77 -8.47
C TRP A 9 9.64 8.64 -8.78
N PHE A 10 10.41 8.76 -9.87
CA PHE A 10 11.49 7.84 -10.22
C PHE A 10 12.71 7.94 -9.28
N GLN A 11 12.98 9.11 -8.71
CA GLN A 11 14.08 9.32 -7.75
C GLN A 11 13.73 8.85 -6.33
N GLU A 12 12.45 8.61 -6.03
CA GLU A 12 12.05 8.13 -4.72
C GLU A 12 12.59 6.72 -4.43
N LYS A 13 13.00 6.49 -3.18
CA LYS A 13 13.40 5.16 -2.74
C LYS A 13 12.18 4.28 -2.52
N TRP A 14 11.98 3.28 -3.37
CA TRP A 14 10.86 2.35 -3.29
C TRP A 14 11.16 1.16 -2.38
N VAL A 15 10.21 0.84 -1.50
CA VAL A 15 10.35 -0.23 -0.51
C VAL A 15 9.14 -1.16 -0.48
N ASP A 16 9.38 -2.42 -0.14
CA ASP A 16 8.34 -3.45 0.03
C ASP A 16 7.84 -3.46 1.47
N ILE A 17 6.57 -3.06 1.68
CA ILE A 17 5.94 -3.07 3.00
C ILE A 17 5.43 -4.46 3.41
N GLY A 18 5.42 -5.43 2.48
CA GLY A 18 4.94 -6.79 2.69
C GLY A 18 6.02 -7.77 3.15
N ALA A 19 7.29 -7.41 3.09
CA ALA A 19 8.42 -8.24 3.51
C ALA A 19 9.37 -7.44 4.41
N LYS A 20 9.08 -7.42 5.72
CA LYS A 20 9.98 -6.80 6.69
C LYS A 20 11.19 -7.68 6.95
N LYS A 21 12.36 -7.06 7.10
CA LYS A 21 13.54 -7.73 7.68
C LYS A 21 13.29 -7.98 9.18
N LYS A 22 14.07 -8.88 9.79
CA LYS A 22 13.99 -9.17 11.23
C LYS A 22 14.09 -7.90 12.09
N ASP A 23 14.84 -6.90 11.64
CA ASP A 23 15.06 -5.64 12.36
C ASP A 23 13.96 -4.57 12.13
N GLY A 24 12.82 -4.94 11.55
CA GLY A 24 11.74 -4.00 11.24
C GLY A 24 12.01 -3.05 10.07
N LYS A 25 13.22 -3.07 9.50
CA LYS A 25 13.60 -2.33 8.28
C LYS A 25 12.86 -2.88 7.04
N PHE A 26 12.55 -2.00 6.10
CA PHE A 26 11.96 -2.38 4.83
C PHE A 26 12.99 -2.92 3.85
N GLN A 27 12.60 -3.93 3.07
CA GLN A 27 13.38 -4.39 1.93
C GLN A 27 13.17 -3.45 0.73
N GLU A 28 14.13 -3.42 -0.17
CA GLU A 28 13.96 -2.73 -1.45
C GLU A 28 12.82 -3.37 -2.26
N CYS A 29 12.06 -2.51 -2.94
CA CYS A 29 11.07 -2.94 -3.93
C CYS A 29 11.79 -3.33 -5.23
N GLY A 30 11.22 -4.28 -5.98
CA GLY A 30 11.74 -4.65 -7.31
C GLY A 30 12.92 -5.63 -7.28
N ARG A 31 13.31 -6.13 -6.11
CA ARG A 31 14.35 -7.18 -5.98
C ARG A 31 14.00 -8.42 -6.80
N LYS A 32 14.99 -9.01 -7.48
CA LYS A 32 14.83 -10.23 -8.30
C LYS A 32 14.29 -11.41 -7.49
N SER A 33 14.66 -11.52 -6.22
CA SER A 33 14.17 -12.57 -5.31
C SER A 33 12.67 -12.49 -4.99
N ALA A 34 12.00 -11.38 -5.28
CA ALA A 34 10.55 -11.26 -5.09
C ALA A 34 9.76 -11.96 -6.21
N SER A 35 10.29 -12.00 -7.43
CA SER A 35 9.60 -12.50 -8.62
C SER A 35 9.27 -14.00 -8.56
N GLY A 36 10.12 -14.80 -7.93
CA GLY A 36 9.88 -16.24 -7.70
C GLY A 36 9.27 -16.55 -6.33
N SER A 37 8.92 -15.55 -5.53
CA SER A 37 8.46 -15.80 -4.16
C SER A 37 7.02 -16.34 -4.14
N LYS A 38 6.73 -17.28 -3.22
CA LYS A 38 5.34 -17.71 -2.92
C LYS A 38 4.40 -16.55 -2.60
N ARG A 39 4.96 -15.41 -2.17
CA ARG A 39 4.24 -14.19 -1.81
C ARG A 39 3.84 -13.34 -3.02
N LYS A 40 4.18 -13.74 -4.26
CA LYS A 40 3.94 -13.04 -5.53
C LYS A 40 4.51 -11.61 -5.51
N TYR A 41 3.94 -10.69 -6.29
CA TYR A 41 4.43 -9.32 -6.45
C TYR A 41 4.59 -8.57 -5.10
N PRO A 42 5.74 -7.89 -4.91
CA PRO A 42 5.98 -7.08 -3.72
C PRO A 42 4.97 -5.93 -3.64
N LYS A 43 4.64 -5.49 -2.42
CA LYS A 43 3.70 -4.37 -2.23
C LYS A 43 4.53 -3.11 -2.01
N CYS A 44 4.77 -2.41 -3.10
CA CYS A 44 5.72 -1.32 -3.15
C CYS A 44 5.09 0.04 -2.88
N VAL A 45 5.80 0.85 -2.10
CA VAL A 45 5.48 2.27 -1.87
C VAL A 45 6.78 3.06 -1.68
N PRO A 46 6.77 4.38 -1.86
CA PRO A 46 7.90 5.22 -1.48
C PRO A 46 8.24 5.10 0.00
N LEU A 47 9.52 5.18 0.34
CA LEU A 47 10.01 5.11 1.71
C LEU A 47 9.36 6.18 2.60
N ALA A 48 9.18 7.39 2.10
CA ALA A 48 8.50 8.47 2.82
C ALA A 48 7.08 8.05 3.21
N LYS A 49 6.33 7.43 2.29
CA LYS A 49 4.99 6.91 2.57
C LYS A 49 5.02 5.72 3.53
N ALA A 50 6.00 4.83 3.39
CA ALA A 50 6.16 3.69 4.29
C ALA A 50 6.41 4.11 5.74
N ARG A 51 7.19 5.17 5.94
CA ARG A 51 7.46 5.78 7.26
C ARG A 51 6.24 6.47 7.84
N ALA A 52 5.46 7.16 7.01
CA ALA A 52 4.23 7.83 7.43
C ALA A 52 3.11 6.86 7.85
N MET A 53 3.14 5.60 7.39
CA MET A 53 2.15 4.60 7.78
C MET A 53 2.51 3.92 9.11
N SER A 54 1.51 3.67 9.97
CA SER A 54 1.67 2.86 11.17
C SER A 54 1.88 1.37 10.85
N LYS A 55 2.26 0.55 11.85
CA LYS A 55 2.40 -0.91 11.68
C LYS A 55 1.07 -1.56 11.26
N SER A 56 -0.04 -1.17 11.88
CA SER A 56 -1.38 -1.68 11.59
C SER A 56 -1.88 -1.25 10.20
N GLN A 57 -1.63 0.00 9.81
CA GLN A 57 -2.00 0.49 8.47
C GLN A 57 -1.27 -0.27 7.36
N ARG A 58 0.04 -0.52 7.52
CA ARG A 58 0.82 -1.32 6.56
C ARG A 58 0.30 -2.75 6.47
N ALA A 59 0.06 -3.39 7.61
CA ALA A 59 -0.46 -4.76 7.65
C ALA A 59 -1.82 -4.86 6.95
N SER A 60 -2.75 -3.94 7.25
CA SER A 60 -4.06 -3.89 6.59
C SER A 60 -3.93 -3.64 5.09
N ALA A 61 -3.08 -2.71 4.67
CA ALA A 61 -2.87 -2.42 3.24
C ALA A 61 -2.36 -3.65 2.48
N VAL A 62 -1.38 -4.36 3.06
CA VAL A 62 -0.83 -5.59 2.47
C VAL A 62 -1.91 -6.68 2.40
N ALA A 63 -2.67 -6.90 3.47
CA ALA A 63 -3.73 -7.90 3.52
C ALA A 63 -4.79 -7.63 2.43
N ARG A 64 -5.34 -6.41 2.37
CA ARG A 64 -6.35 -6.04 1.36
C ARG A 64 -5.82 -6.20 -0.07
N LYS A 65 -4.59 -5.74 -0.34
CA LYS A 65 -3.97 -5.82 -1.68
C LYS A 65 -3.54 -7.24 -2.06
N ARG A 66 -3.43 -8.17 -1.11
CA ARG A 66 -3.24 -9.61 -1.39
C ARG A 66 -4.57 -10.28 -1.69
N ALA A 67 -5.61 -9.99 -0.89
CA ALA A 67 -6.95 -10.56 -1.07
C ALA A 67 -7.59 -10.21 -2.42
N ALA A 68 -7.31 -9.01 -2.95
CA ALA A 68 -7.85 -8.58 -4.24
C ALA A 68 -7.42 -9.43 -5.44
N GLY A 69 -6.37 -10.25 -5.30
CA GLY A 69 -6.01 -11.25 -6.30
C GLY A 69 -5.52 -10.75 -7.66
N ASN A 70 -5.53 -9.44 -7.94
CA ASN A 70 -5.17 -8.77 -9.21
C ASN A 70 -4.31 -9.62 -10.16
N THR A 71 -4.98 -10.43 -11.00
CA THR A 71 -4.37 -11.30 -12.03
C THR A 71 -4.55 -10.77 -13.45
N GLY A 72 -5.47 -9.81 -13.65
CA GLY A 72 -5.76 -9.22 -14.95
C GLY A 72 -4.92 -7.97 -15.27
N PRO A 73 -5.02 -7.44 -16.50
CA PRO A 73 -4.25 -6.29 -16.98
C PRO A 73 -4.55 -5.00 -16.21
N LYS A 74 -5.74 -4.91 -15.60
CA LYS A 74 -6.15 -3.78 -14.77
C LYS A 74 -6.19 -4.17 -13.29
N PRO A 75 -5.46 -3.50 -12.40
CA PRO A 75 -5.49 -3.78 -10.97
C PRO A 75 -6.81 -3.31 -10.32
N THR A 76 -7.34 -4.09 -9.38
CA THR A 76 -8.50 -3.72 -8.57
C THR A 76 -8.13 -2.69 -7.50
N ASN A 77 -8.90 -1.62 -7.43
CA ASN A 77 -8.80 -0.59 -6.39
C ASN A 77 -9.51 -1.04 -5.11
N VAL A 78 -8.75 -1.58 -4.16
CA VAL A 78 -9.28 -1.99 -2.85
C VAL A 78 -9.69 -0.79 -1.98
N LYS A 79 -10.90 -0.84 -1.41
CA LYS A 79 -11.44 0.18 -0.49
C LYS A 79 -10.57 0.30 0.76
N THR A 80 -10.25 1.52 1.19
CA THR A 80 -9.55 1.80 2.47
C THR A 80 -10.47 1.54 3.65
N ILE A 81 -9.91 1.24 4.83
CA ILE A 81 -10.69 1.04 6.06
C ILE A 81 -11.58 2.27 6.33
N ALA A 82 -11.05 3.48 6.12
CA ALA A 82 -11.83 4.71 6.22
C ALA A 82 -13.07 4.70 5.29
N LYS A 83 -12.92 4.31 4.02
CA LYS A 83 -14.07 4.20 3.09
C LYS A 83 -15.01 3.03 3.40
N ALA A 84 -14.52 1.94 4.01
CA ALA A 84 -15.35 0.83 4.44
C ALA A 84 -16.21 1.22 5.65
N ASN A 85 -15.62 1.93 6.62
CA ASN A 85 -16.30 2.38 7.83
C ASN A 85 -17.17 3.64 7.61
N MET A 86 -16.85 4.47 6.60
CA MET A 86 -17.71 5.56 6.16
C MET A 86 -19.04 5.09 5.58
N GLY A 87 -19.24 3.80 5.27
CA GLY A 87 -20.60 3.28 5.04
C GLY A 87 -21.47 3.51 6.27
N GLY A 88 -21.04 3.06 7.44
CA GLY A 88 -21.78 3.27 8.70
C GLY A 88 -21.67 4.68 9.29
N MET A 89 -20.56 5.38 9.05
CA MET A 89 -20.34 6.74 9.59
C MET A 89 -20.96 7.84 8.72
N ALA A 90 -21.08 7.63 7.39
CA ALA A 90 -21.84 8.54 6.54
C ALA A 90 -23.35 8.37 6.76
N ASP A 91 -23.83 7.15 7.03
CA ASP A 91 -25.22 6.93 7.44
C ASP A 91 -25.53 7.59 8.79
N TYR A 92 -24.62 7.52 9.77
CA TYR A 92 -24.75 8.23 11.06
C TYR A 92 -24.87 9.76 10.90
N TYR A 93 -24.08 10.38 10.02
CA TYR A 93 -24.16 11.83 9.75
C TYR A 93 -25.31 12.22 8.80
N ARG A 94 -25.89 11.28 8.06
CA ARG A 94 -27.05 11.51 7.18
C ARG A 94 -28.40 11.45 7.93
N GLY A 95 -28.43 10.87 9.13
CA GLY A 95 -29.59 10.87 10.02
C GLY A 95 -29.62 12.00 11.05
N ILE A 96 -28.65 12.92 11.01
CA ILE A 96 -28.53 14.08 11.92
C ILE A 96 -28.81 15.42 11.19
N VAL A 97 -29.18 15.36 9.90
CA VAL A 97 -29.68 16.49 9.10
C VAL A 97 -31.06 16.20 8.54
#